data_AF-A0A8E2H2E9-F1
#
_entry.id   AF-A0A8E2H2E9-F1
#
_cell.length_a   1.000
_cell.length_b   1.000
_cell.length_c   1.000
_cell.angle_alpha   90.00
_cell.angle_beta   90.00
_cell.angle_gamma   90.00
#
_symmetry.space_group_name_H-M   'P 1'
#
loop_
_entity.id
_entity.type
_entity.pdbx_description
1 polymer ?
#
loop_
_entity_poly.entity_id
_entity_poly.type
_entity_poly.pdbx_seq_one_letter_code
_entity_poly.pdbx_strand_id
1 'polypeptide(L)'
;MTSQSGFASLRGAVALALLAPVSVVAVPGAAMAQAGDPAAQTVEALNAGLIATMKAQGGQAARARVIGPVVDRAFDIPAMARLSVGPPWTTFSPLEQANVIAAFRAMTVAQYAANFDSYSGEKLSLVGGVETRGTDKLVRTQLTGPGTNESLNYRLRENGGQWRIIDVFYRNAISQIATRRSDFAGVIAKGGPGALVAHLNRLAANPK
;
A
#
# COMPACT_ATOMS: atom_id res chain seq x y z
N MET A 1 -45.26 59.98 77.80
CA MET A 1 -44.33 59.21 78.66
C MET A 1 -44.08 57.87 78.00
N THR A 2 -42.80 57.54 77.69
CA THR A 2 -42.17 56.18 77.65
C THR A 2 -42.84 55.06 76.82
N SER A 3 -42.18 54.16 76.06
CA SER A 3 -40.77 53.84 75.79
C SER A 3 -40.70 52.74 74.67
N GLN A 4 -39.63 52.78 73.87
CA GLN A 4 -38.75 51.68 73.38
C GLN A 4 -39.14 50.44 72.52
N SER A 5 -38.20 50.18 71.58
CA SER A 5 -37.62 48.90 71.03
C SER A 5 -38.47 48.00 70.12
N GLY A 6 -37.99 47.34 69.05
CA GLY A 6 -36.66 47.17 68.40
C GLY A 6 -36.75 46.23 67.16
N PHE A 7 -35.71 46.27 66.30
CA PHE A 7 -35.19 45.35 65.23
C PHE A 7 -36.17 44.50 64.36
N ALA A 8 -36.27 44.70 63.02
CA ALA A 8 -35.44 44.18 61.89
C ALA A 8 -35.50 42.64 61.73
N SER A 9 -35.75 41.96 60.59
CA SER A 9 -35.92 42.21 59.15
C SER A 9 -36.47 40.91 58.53
N LEU A 10 -37.04 40.92 57.31
CA LEU A 10 -36.71 39.98 56.22
C LEU A 10 -37.56 40.28 54.98
N ARG A 11 -36.86 40.53 53.85
CA ARG A 11 -37.42 40.82 52.53
C ARG A 11 -37.43 39.54 51.69
N GLY A 12 -38.55 39.25 51.02
CA GLY A 12 -38.62 38.33 49.89
C GLY A 12 -39.32 39.02 48.72
N ALA A 13 -38.60 39.24 47.62
CA ALA A 13 -39.12 39.88 46.42
C ALA A 13 -39.31 38.84 45.30
N VAL A 14 -40.47 38.90 44.66
CA VAL A 14 -40.88 38.10 43.48
C VAL A 14 -40.20 38.67 42.24
N ALA A 15 -39.58 37.81 41.42
CA ALA A 15 -38.91 38.20 40.17
C ALA A 15 -39.66 37.67 38.94
N LEU A 16 -39.90 38.59 38.01
CA LEU A 16 -40.60 38.48 36.73
C LEU A 16 -39.71 37.75 35.69
N ALA A 17 -40.24 36.74 35.00
CA ALA A 17 -39.50 35.94 34.03
C ALA A 17 -39.39 36.65 32.65
N LEU A 18 -38.17 36.93 32.19
CA LEU A 18 -37.85 37.36 30.81
C LEU A 18 -37.55 36.13 29.93
N LEU A 19 -38.20 36.02 28.77
CA LEU A 19 -37.78 35.10 27.70
C LEU A 19 -36.53 35.63 26.99
N ALA A 20 -35.46 34.82 26.96
CA ALA A 20 -34.25 35.10 26.18
C ALA A 20 -34.28 34.32 24.84
N PRO A 21 -33.74 34.88 23.74
CA PRO A 21 -33.64 34.17 22.46
C PRO A 21 -32.51 33.13 22.50
N VAL A 22 -32.83 31.88 22.15
CA VAL A 22 -31.86 30.79 22.00
C VAL A 22 -31.12 30.97 20.67
N SER A 23 -29.89 31.45 20.73
CA SER A 23 -28.98 31.45 19.58
C SER A 23 -28.53 30.01 19.30
N VAL A 24 -29.01 29.43 18.19
CA VAL A 24 -28.52 28.15 17.68
C VAL A 24 -27.13 28.39 17.08
N VAL A 25 -26.08 28.03 17.82
CA VAL A 25 -24.72 28.01 17.29
C VAL A 25 -24.61 26.81 16.36
N ALA A 26 -24.62 27.06 15.04
CA ALA A 26 -24.31 26.05 14.05
C ALA A 26 -22.82 25.69 14.19
N VAL A 27 -22.55 24.55 14.83
CA VAL A 27 -21.20 23.95 14.82
C VAL A 27 -20.92 23.55 13.37
N PRO A 28 -19.88 24.09 12.71
CA PRO A 28 -19.50 23.61 11.39
C PRO A 28 -19.13 22.14 11.54
N GLY A 29 -19.94 21.25 10.94
CA GLY A 29 -19.57 19.85 10.83
C GLY A 29 -18.24 19.80 10.08
N ALA A 30 -17.17 19.43 10.77
CA ALA A 30 -15.93 19.07 10.12
C ALA A 30 -16.29 17.97 9.12
N ALA A 31 -16.26 18.30 7.83
CA ALA A 31 -16.32 17.31 6.78
C ALA A 31 -15.13 16.39 7.05
N MET A 32 -15.40 15.22 7.65
CA MET A 32 -14.40 14.19 7.77
C MET A 32 -14.02 13.87 6.33
N ALA A 33 -12.83 14.27 5.92
CA ALA A 33 -12.29 13.88 4.63
C ALA A 33 -12.44 12.36 4.56
N GLN A 34 -13.27 11.90 3.61
CA GLN A 34 -13.47 10.47 3.38
C GLN A 34 -12.08 9.86 3.25
N ALA A 35 -11.64 9.10 4.24
CA ALA A 35 -10.34 8.44 4.18
C ALA A 35 -10.34 7.62 2.89
N GLY A 36 -9.40 7.89 1.98
CA GLY A 36 -9.32 7.18 0.70
C GLY A 36 -9.22 5.68 0.92
N ASP A 37 -9.64 4.86 -0.04
CA ASP A 37 -9.61 3.39 0.08
C ASP A 37 -8.20 2.91 0.50
N PRO A 38 -8.05 2.12 1.58
CA PRO A 38 -6.73 1.68 2.04
C PRO A 38 -5.89 0.95 0.99
N ALA A 39 -6.52 0.25 0.03
CA ALA A 39 -5.80 -0.38 -1.07
C ALA A 39 -5.25 0.64 -2.07
N ALA A 40 -5.99 1.73 -2.32
CA ALA A 40 -5.50 2.85 -3.12
C ALA A 40 -4.29 3.52 -2.44
N GLN A 41 -4.37 3.74 -1.12
CA GLN A 41 -3.27 4.34 -0.36
C GLN A 41 -1.97 3.52 -0.44
N THR A 42 -2.04 2.18 -0.35
CA THR A 42 -0.88 1.30 -0.55
C THR A 42 -0.24 1.53 -1.92
N VAL A 43 -1.07 1.62 -2.98
CA VAL A 43 -0.58 1.80 -4.36
C VAL A 43 -0.06 3.21 -4.60
N GLU A 44 -0.67 4.24 -4.02
CA GLU A 44 -0.16 5.61 -4.07
C GLU A 44 1.21 5.73 -3.40
N ALA A 45 1.39 5.09 -2.24
CA ALA A 45 2.68 5.04 -1.56
C ALA A 45 3.75 4.29 -2.39
N LEU A 46 3.37 3.21 -3.07
CA LEU A 46 4.23 2.53 -4.04
C LEU A 46 4.61 3.48 -5.18
N ASN A 47 3.64 4.14 -5.81
CA ASN A 47 3.86 5.06 -6.93
C ASN A 47 4.82 6.19 -6.54
N ALA A 48 4.64 6.81 -5.37
CA ALA A 48 5.56 7.82 -4.86
C ALA A 48 6.98 7.26 -4.68
N GLY A 49 7.10 6.04 -4.15
CA GLY A 49 8.39 5.35 -4.00
C GLY A 49 9.07 5.02 -5.33
N LEU A 50 8.30 4.68 -6.37
CA LEU A 50 8.81 4.43 -7.72
C LEU A 50 9.36 5.72 -8.34
N ILE A 51 8.64 6.84 -8.23
CA ILE A 51 9.15 8.14 -8.69
C ILE A 51 10.40 8.57 -7.92
N ALA A 52 10.44 8.34 -6.60
CA ALA A 52 11.64 8.61 -5.79
C ALA A 52 12.83 7.74 -6.23
N THR A 53 12.57 6.50 -6.63
CA THR A 53 13.58 5.58 -7.17
C THR A 53 14.15 6.08 -8.49
N MET A 54 13.29 6.51 -9.43
CA MET A 54 13.72 7.11 -10.71
C MET A 54 14.62 8.35 -10.53
N LYS A 55 14.41 9.11 -9.47
CA LYS A 55 15.19 10.32 -9.14
C LYS A 55 16.49 10.03 -8.38
N ALA A 56 16.67 8.80 -7.89
CA ALA A 56 17.80 8.46 -7.04
C ALA A 56 19.11 8.46 -7.85
N GLN A 57 20.10 9.22 -7.34
CA GLN A 57 21.45 9.26 -7.90
C GLN A 57 22.31 8.12 -7.34
N GLY A 58 23.33 7.67 -8.08
CA GLY A 58 24.23 6.61 -7.64
C GLY A 58 23.89 5.20 -8.17
N GLY A 59 23.16 5.13 -9.28
CA GLY A 59 22.94 3.89 -10.04
C GLY A 59 22.02 2.87 -9.36
N GLN A 60 22.08 1.64 -9.83
CA GLN A 60 21.16 0.56 -9.44
C GLN A 60 21.20 0.26 -7.93
N ALA A 61 22.37 0.28 -7.30
CA ALA A 61 22.50 0.01 -5.86
C ALA A 61 21.80 1.08 -5.02
N ALA A 62 21.88 2.36 -5.40
CA ALA A 62 21.15 3.43 -4.73
C ALA A 62 19.64 3.30 -4.92
N ARG A 63 19.21 3.00 -6.14
CA ARG A 63 17.80 2.72 -6.46
C ARG A 63 17.24 1.55 -5.65
N ALA A 64 17.99 0.45 -5.54
CA ALA A 64 17.62 -0.71 -4.74
C ALA A 64 17.42 -0.37 -3.24
N ARG A 65 18.28 0.52 -2.68
CA ARG A 65 18.13 1.01 -1.30
C ARG A 65 16.87 1.86 -1.12
N VAL A 66 16.50 2.66 -2.11
CA VAL A 66 15.28 3.49 -2.07
C VAL A 66 14.02 2.63 -2.18
N ILE A 67 13.96 1.72 -3.17
CA ILE A 67 12.74 0.98 -3.45
C ILE A 67 12.51 -0.21 -2.50
N GLY A 68 13.57 -0.77 -1.90
CA GLY A 68 13.48 -1.95 -1.03
C GLY A 68 12.45 -1.82 0.09
N PRO A 69 12.53 -0.80 0.96
CA PRO A 69 11.55 -0.59 2.04
C PRO A 69 10.15 -0.25 1.55
N VAL A 70 10.00 0.27 0.33
CA VAL A 70 8.69 0.52 -0.30
C VAL A 70 8.08 -0.81 -0.71
N VAL A 71 8.87 -1.69 -1.33
CA VAL A 71 8.44 -3.05 -1.72
C VAL A 71 7.98 -3.85 -0.50
N ASP A 72 8.73 -3.80 0.60
CA ASP A 72 8.41 -4.55 1.83
C ASP A 72 7.08 -4.16 2.47
N ARG A 73 6.68 -2.90 2.30
CA ARG A 73 5.42 -2.37 2.80
C ARG A 73 4.27 -2.63 1.84
N ALA A 74 4.51 -2.47 0.54
CA ALA A 74 3.44 -2.52 -0.46
C ALA A 74 3.06 -3.94 -0.88
N PHE A 75 4.02 -4.87 -0.93
CA PHE A 75 3.79 -6.23 -1.43
C PHE A 75 3.70 -7.26 -0.30
N ASP A 76 2.86 -8.27 -0.51
CA ASP A 76 2.88 -9.50 0.28
C ASP A 76 3.85 -10.48 -0.39
N ILE A 77 5.15 -10.25 -0.18
CA ILE A 77 6.21 -11.07 -0.78
C ILE A 77 6.05 -12.57 -0.46
N PRO A 78 5.75 -13.00 0.79
CA PRO A 78 5.47 -14.40 1.08
C PRO A 78 4.32 -14.98 0.24
N ALA A 79 3.18 -14.29 0.16
CA ALA A 79 2.05 -14.74 -0.63
C ALA A 79 2.40 -14.81 -2.12
N MET A 80 3.07 -13.79 -2.66
CA MET A 80 3.48 -13.74 -4.06
C MET A 80 4.47 -14.85 -4.43
N ALA A 81 5.46 -15.14 -3.56
CA ALA A 81 6.40 -16.23 -3.76
C ALA A 81 5.67 -17.58 -3.79
N ARG A 82 4.80 -17.83 -2.80
CA ARG A 82 3.95 -19.04 -2.75
C ARG A 82 3.07 -19.20 -3.98
N LEU A 83 2.39 -18.12 -4.41
CA LEU A 83 1.52 -18.15 -5.59
C LEU A 83 2.31 -18.39 -6.89
N SER A 84 3.53 -17.84 -6.98
CA SER A 84 4.42 -18.05 -8.13
C SER A 84 5.00 -19.47 -8.15
N VAL A 85 5.24 -20.11 -7.01
CA VAL A 85 5.65 -21.52 -6.95
C VAL A 85 4.49 -22.46 -7.26
N GLY A 86 3.29 -22.18 -6.73
CA GLY A 86 2.12 -23.03 -6.90
C GLY A 86 2.14 -24.30 -6.03
N PRO A 87 1.51 -25.41 -6.47
CA PRO A 87 1.32 -26.63 -5.68
C PRO A 87 2.59 -27.20 -5.03
N PRO A 88 3.79 -27.19 -5.68
CA PRO A 88 5.02 -27.67 -5.04
C PRO A 88 5.40 -26.94 -3.76
N TRP A 89 4.88 -25.74 -3.50
CA TRP A 89 5.21 -24.97 -2.30
C TRP A 89 5.02 -25.76 -1.00
N THR A 90 3.97 -26.57 -0.92
CA THR A 90 3.66 -27.34 0.30
C THR A 90 4.61 -28.51 0.55
N THR A 91 5.45 -28.87 -0.43
CA THR A 91 6.47 -29.90 -0.28
C THR A 91 7.83 -29.32 0.16
N PHE A 92 7.99 -28.00 0.14
CA PHE A 92 9.21 -27.35 0.59
C PHE A 92 9.23 -27.29 2.13
N SER A 93 10.38 -27.58 2.73
CA SER A 93 10.62 -27.38 4.15
C SER A 93 10.50 -25.89 4.54
N PRO A 94 10.28 -25.56 5.82
CA PRO A 94 10.23 -24.17 6.27
C PRO A 94 11.47 -23.35 5.90
N LEU A 95 12.66 -23.95 5.96
CA LEU A 95 13.91 -23.30 5.57
C LEU A 95 13.95 -23.01 4.07
N GLU A 96 13.53 -23.95 3.23
CA GLU A 96 13.45 -23.76 1.77
C GLU A 96 12.44 -22.68 1.40
N GLN A 97 11.27 -22.67 2.06
CA GLN A 97 10.27 -21.61 1.88
C GLN A 97 10.86 -20.23 2.23
N ALA A 98 11.55 -20.11 3.37
CA ALA A 98 12.21 -18.86 3.77
C ALA A 98 13.27 -18.41 2.75
N ASN A 99 14.08 -19.34 2.25
CA ASN A 99 15.11 -19.04 1.23
C ASN A 99 14.49 -18.57 -0.09
N VAL A 100 13.40 -19.21 -0.55
CA VAL A 100 12.68 -18.78 -1.74
C VAL A 100 12.06 -17.40 -1.55
N ILE A 101 11.47 -17.11 -0.39
CA ILE A 101 10.90 -15.79 -0.08
C ILE A 101 11.98 -14.71 -0.11
N ALA A 102 13.13 -14.96 0.52
CA ALA A 102 14.26 -14.03 0.53
C ALA A 102 14.80 -13.75 -0.89
N ALA A 103 14.98 -14.80 -1.70
CA ALA A 103 15.44 -14.67 -3.07
C ALA A 103 14.40 -13.96 -3.98
N PHE A 104 13.12 -14.25 -3.78
CA PHE A 104 12.02 -13.60 -4.50
C PHE A 104 11.95 -12.10 -4.18
N ARG A 105 12.15 -11.73 -2.90
CA ARG A 105 12.28 -10.33 -2.49
C ARG A 105 13.45 -9.66 -3.20
N ALA A 106 14.64 -10.27 -3.15
CA ALA A 106 15.85 -9.72 -3.76
C ALA A 106 15.67 -9.49 -5.27
N MET A 107 15.12 -10.48 -5.99
CA MET A 107 14.76 -10.36 -7.40
C MET A 107 13.79 -9.20 -7.64
N THR A 108 12.71 -9.11 -6.86
CA THR A 108 11.70 -8.06 -7.01
C THR A 108 12.31 -6.67 -6.83
N VAL A 109 13.09 -6.45 -5.76
CA VAL A 109 13.76 -5.17 -5.51
C VAL A 109 14.73 -4.82 -6.63
N ALA A 110 15.51 -5.78 -7.12
CA ALA A 110 16.46 -5.56 -8.20
C ALA A 110 15.75 -5.20 -9.52
N GLN A 111 14.66 -5.89 -9.87
CA GLN A 111 13.86 -5.60 -11.07
C GLN A 111 13.22 -4.21 -10.99
N TYR A 112 12.63 -3.84 -9.86
CA TYR A 112 12.07 -2.51 -9.70
C TYR A 112 13.15 -1.42 -9.72
N ALA A 113 14.30 -1.66 -9.10
CA ALA A 113 15.43 -0.76 -9.18
C ALA A 113 15.88 -0.58 -10.63
N ALA A 114 15.96 -1.65 -11.42
CA ALA A 114 16.37 -1.61 -12.83
C ALA A 114 15.34 -0.97 -13.76
N ASN A 115 14.05 -1.23 -13.57
CA ASN A 115 12.99 -0.76 -14.46
C ASN A 115 12.60 0.70 -14.23
N PHE A 116 12.88 1.24 -13.05
CA PHE A 116 12.58 2.62 -12.67
C PHE A 116 13.90 3.40 -12.53
N ASP A 117 14.63 3.53 -13.65
CA ASP A 117 16.04 3.93 -13.67
C ASP A 117 16.32 5.40 -13.99
N SER A 118 15.34 6.09 -14.54
CA SER A 118 15.49 7.43 -15.08
C SER A 118 14.22 8.24 -14.86
N TYR A 119 14.39 9.54 -14.68
CA TYR A 119 13.29 10.49 -14.50
C TYR A 119 13.42 11.65 -15.49
N SER A 120 12.46 11.75 -16.41
CA SER A 120 12.30 12.84 -17.38
C SER A 120 10.94 13.55 -17.27
N GLY A 121 10.15 13.25 -16.23
CA GLY A 121 8.84 13.85 -15.99
C GLY A 121 7.71 12.84 -15.84
N GLU A 122 8.04 11.59 -15.54
CA GLU A 122 7.13 10.47 -15.41
C GLU A 122 6.13 10.72 -14.28
N LYS A 123 4.90 10.28 -14.51
CA LYS A 123 3.80 10.35 -13.56
C LYS A 123 3.17 8.98 -13.44
N LEU A 124 2.99 8.52 -12.20
CA LEU A 124 2.20 7.35 -11.87
C LEU A 124 0.91 7.82 -11.20
N SER A 125 -0.21 7.60 -11.86
CA SER A 125 -1.53 8.05 -11.38
C SER A 125 -2.49 6.87 -11.29
N LEU A 126 -3.35 6.87 -10.28
CA LEU A 126 -4.49 5.96 -10.24
C LEU A 126 -5.45 6.30 -11.39
N VAL A 127 -6.03 5.28 -11.99
CA VAL A 127 -7.01 5.43 -13.08
C VAL A 127 -8.30 4.73 -12.67
N GLY A 128 -9.39 5.48 -12.63
CA GLY A 128 -10.66 4.98 -12.12
C GLY A 128 -10.64 4.77 -10.60
N GLY A 129 -11.67 4.11 -10.08
CA GLY A 129 -11.80 3.77 -8.67
C GLY A 129 -11.21 2.41 -8.31
N VAL A 130 -11.25 2.08 -7.02
CA VAL A 130 -10.91 0.74 -6.52
C VAL A 130 -12.06 -0.22 -6.79
N GLU A 131 -11.77 -1.33 -7.48
CA GLU A 131 -12.76 -2.35 -7.79
C GLU A 131 -12.63 -3.51 -6.79
N THR A 132 -13.72 -3.82 -6.09
CA THR A 132 -13.76 -4.99 -5.17
C THR A 132 -14.10 -6.26 -5.94
N ARG A 133 -13.30 -7.32 -5.77
CA ARG A 133 -13.48 -8.63 -6.41
C ARG A 133 -13.33 -9.74 -5.37
N GLY A 134 -14.45 -10.15 -4.79
CA GLY A 134 -14.44 -11.10 -3.68
C GLY A 134 -13.69 -10.51 -2.49
N THR A 135 -12.66 -11.22 -2.02
CA THR A 135 -11.78 -10.77 -0.93
C THR A 135 -10.67 -9.82 -1.38
N ASP A 136 -10.53 -9.63 -2.69
CA ASP A 136 -9.42 -8.89 -3.27
C ASP A 136 -9.90 -7.53 -3.80
N LYS A 137 -8.98 -6.59 -3.94
CA LYS A 137 -9.20 -5.30 -4.58
C LYS A 137 -8.31 -5.15 -5.78
N LEU A 138 -8.83 -4.54 -6.84
CA LEU A 138 -8.07 -4.18 -8.03
C LEU A 138 -7.93 -2.66 -8.09
N VAL A 139 -6.69 -2.19 -8.09
CA VAL A 139 -6.35 -0.78 -8.23
C VAL A 139 -5.62 -0.61 -9.56
N ARG A 140 -6.13 0.25 -10.43
CA ARG A 140 -5.54 0.49 -11.75
C ARG A 140 -4.68 1.74 -11.74
N THR A 141 -3.55 1.71 -12.43
CA THR A 141 -2.67 2.87 -12.57
C THR A 141 -2.11 3.00 -13.97
N GLN A 142 -1.69 4.21 -14.31
CA GLN A 142 -1.02 4.54 -15.55
C GLN A 142 0.32 5.22 -15.26
N LEU A 143 1.39 4.71 -15.87
CA LEU A 143 2.68 5.38 -15.99
C LEU A 143 2.69 6.17 -17.29
N THR A 144 2.79 7.49 -17.20
CA THR A 144 2.92 8.39 -18.36
C THR A 144 4.21 9.20 -18.27
N GLY A 145 4.84 9.47 -19.40
CA GLY A 145 6.07 10.25 -19.49
C GLY A 145 6.57 10.34 -20.94
N PRO A 146 7.69 11.04 -21.19
CA PRO A 146 8.29 11.07 -22.52
C PRO A 146 8.54 9.64 -23.05
N GLY A 147 7.86 9.26 -24.13
CA GLY A 147 8.01 7.94 -24.76
C GLY A 147 7.44 6.75 -23.96
N THR A 148 6.78 6.98 -22.82
CA THR A 148 6.20 5.93 -21.98
C THR A 148 4.72 6.17 -21.74
N ASN A 149 3.91 5.13 -21.99
CA ASN A 149 2.49 5.08 -21.65
C ASN A 149 2.10 3.64 -21.29
N GLU A 150 2.29 3.24 -20.04
CA GLU A 150 2.17 1.86 -19.60
C GLU A 150 1.16 1.70 -18.46
N SER A 151 0.23 0.75 -18.60
CA SER A 151 -0.73 0.42 -17.55
C SER A 151 -0.13 -0.59 -16.57
N LEU A 152 -0.18 -0.26 -15.29
CA LEU A 152 0.31 -1.09 -14.18
C LEU A 152 -0.82 -1.26 -13.16
N ASN A 153 -1.50 -2.40 -13.17
CA ASN A 153 -2.63 -2.63 -12.27
C ASN A 153 -2.24 -3.60 -11.16
N TYR A 154 -2.85 -3.47 -10.00
CA TYR A 154 -2.46 -4.20 -8.79
C TYR A 154 -3.65 -4.94 -8.20
N ARG A 155 -3.48 -6.24 -7.97
CA ARG A 155 -4.41 -7.01 -7.12
C ARG A 155 -3.88 -6.97 -5.70
N LEU A 156 -4.70 -6.47 -4.78
CA LEU A 156 -4.40 -6.42 -3.36
C LEU A 156 -5.32 -7.37 -2.60
N ARG A 157 -4.80 -7.91 -1.50
CA ARG A 157 -5.56 -8.67 -0.51
C ARG A 157 -5.26 -8.12 0.87
N GLU A 158 -6.26 -8.11 1.73
CA GLU A 158 -6.08 -7.76 3.12
C GLU A 158 -5.36 -8.90 3.86
N ASN A 159 -4.30 -8.54 4.58
CA ASN A 159 -3.55 -9.44 5.45
C ASN A 159 -3.17 -8.69 6.73
N GLY A 160 -3.68 -9.15 7.88
CA GLY A 160 -3.42 -8.52 9.18
C GLY A 160 -3.86 -7.06 9.28
N GLY A 161 -4.99 -6.70 8.65
CA GLY A 161 -5.50 -5.32 8.60
C GLY A 161 -4.76 -4.40 7.62
N GLN A 162 -3.89 -4.94 6.78
CA GLN A 162 -3.15 -4.19 5.77
C GLN A 162 -3.46 -4.71 4.37
N TRP A 163 -3.80 -3.82 3.44
CA TRP A 163 -3.95 -4.16 2.03
C TRP A 163 -2.59 -4.24 1.36
N ARG A 164 -2.21 -5.43 0.91
CA ARG A 164 -0.92 -5.69 0.28
C ARG A 164 -1.09 -6.29 -1.12
N ILE A 165 -0.19 -5.92 -2.02
CA ILE A 165 -0.19 -6.37 -3.40
C ILE A 165 0.21 -7.85 -3.45
N ILE A 166 -0.63 -8.66 -4.10
CA ILE A 166 -0.44 -10.09 -4.34
C ILE A 166 -0.32 -10.44 -5.82
N ASP A 167 -0.53 -9.48 -6.73
CA ASP A 167 -0.25 -9.61 -8.16
C ASP A 167 -0.14 -8.24 -8.84
N VAL A 168 0.60 -8.19 -9.94
CA VAL A 168 0.73 -7.00 -10.80
C VAL A 168 0.35 -7.40 -12.21
N PHE A 169 -0.52 -6.63 -12.85
CA PHE A 169 -0.88 -6.80 -14.25
C PHE A 169 -0.20 -5.74 -15.11
N TYR A 170 0.63 -6.19 -16.04
CA TYR A 170 1.23 -5.36 -17.07
C TYR A 170 0.32 -5.30 -18.31
N ARG A 171 0.27 -4.14 -18.99
CA ARG A 171 -0.60 -3.90 -20.16
C ARG A 171 -2.03 -4.41 -19.91
N ASN A 172 -2.55 -4.08 -18.73
CA ASN A 172 -3.89 -4.40 -18.22
C ASN A 172 -4.21 -5.86 -17.88
N ALA A 173 -3.57 -6.85 -18.51
CA ALA A 173 -4.01 -8.25 -18.39
C ALA A 173 -2.90 -9.25 -18.05
N ILE A 174 -1.63 -8.90 -18.24
CA ILE A 174 -0.52 -9.86 -18.08
C ILE A 174 -0.12 -9.94 -16.60
N SER A 175 -0.62 -10.98 -15.91
CA SER A 175 -0.29 -11.26 -14.51
C SER A 175 1.19 -11.65 -14.35
N GLN A 176 1.92 -10.90 -13.53
CA GLN A 176 3.30 -11.24 -13.17
C GLN A 176 3.38 -12.57 -12.42
N ILE A 177 2.41 -12.88 -11.54
CA ILE A 177 2.36 -14.17 -10.84
C ILE A 177 2.20 -15.32 -11.83
N ALA A 178 1.29 -15.20 -12.80
CA ALA A 178 1.08 -16.24 -13.79
C ALA A 178 2.32 -16.46 -14.67
N THR A 179 2.95 -15.37 -15.14
CA THR A 179 4.20 -15.45 -15.92
C THR A 179 5.32 -16.11 -15.12
N ARG A 180 5.54 -15.69 -13.87
CA ARG A 180 6.56 -16.28 -12.99
C ARG A 180 6.28 -17.75 -12.71
N ARG A 181 5.02 -18.14 -12.52
CA ARG A 181 4.66 -19.54 -12.30
C ARG A 181 5.03 -20.44 -13.47
N SER A 182 4.83 -19.97 -14.70
CA SER A 182 5.27 -20.69 -15.90
C SER A 182 6.79 -20.82 -15.97
N ASP A 183 7.53 -19.75 -15.67
CA ASP A 183 9.01 -19.78 -15.63
C ASP A 183 9.53 -20.73 -14.53
N PHE A 184 9.00 -20.59 -13.31
CA PHE A 184 9.48 -21.32 -12.14
C PHE A 184 9.16 -22.81 -12.20
N ALA A 185 8.05 -23.21 -12.83
CA ALA A 185 7.68 -24.62 -12.97
C ALA A 185 8.80 -25.44 -13.62
N GLY A 186 9.41 -24.92 -14.70
CA GLY A 186 10.51 -25.58 -15.39
C GLY A 186 11.80 -25.66 -14.55
N VAL A 187 12.07 -24.64 -13.73
CA VAL A 187 13.24 -24.60 -12.83
C VAL A 187 13.06 -25.58 -11.67
N ILE A 188 11.89 -25.57 -11.03
CA ILE A 188 11.55 -26.47 -9.92
C ILE A 188 11.57 -27.92 -10.38
N ALA A 189 11.02 -28.24 -11.56
CA ALA A 189 11.02 -29.60 -12.10
C ALA A 189 12.44 -30.17 -12.31
N LYS A 190 13.43 -29.30 -12.58
CA LYS A 190 14.82 -29.71 -12.82
C LYS A 190 15.66 -29.87 -11.56
N GLY A 191 15.35 -29.15 -10.48
CA GLY A 191 16.23 -29.12 -9.31
C GLY A 191 15.61 -28.59 -8.01
N GLY A 192 14.28 -28.60 -7.91
CA GLY A 192 13.55 -28.28 -6.69
C GLY A 192 13.72 -26.83 -6.21
N PRO A 193 13.50 -26.58 -4.90
CA PRO A 193 13.58 -25.23 -4.33
C PRO A 193 14.99 -24.63 -4.40
N GLY A 194 16.04 -25.45 -4.28
CA GLY A 194 17.43 -24.97 -4.40
C GLY A 194 17.73 -24.38 -5.79
N ALA A 195 17.29 -25.05 -6.86
CA ALA A 195 17.42 -24.51 -8.21
C ALA A 195 16.61 -23.23 -8.41
N LEU A 196 15.42 -23.14 -7.81
CA LEU A 196 14.61 -21.92 -7.85
C LEU A 196 15.32 -20.75 -7.15
N VAL A 197 15.88 -20.96 -5.96
CA VAL A 197 16.65 -19.92 -5.24
C VAL A 197 17.82 -19.44 -6.09
N ALA A 198 18.58 -20.35 -6.70
CA ALA A 198 19.69 -20.00 -7.57
C ALA A 198 19.24 -19.18 -8.80
N HIS A 199 18.11 -19.55 -9.40
CA HIS A 199 17.51 -18.82 -10.53
C HIS A 199 17.08 -17.40 -10.13
N LEU A 200 16.35 -17.26 -9.03
CA LEU A 200 15.90 -15.97 -8.49
C LEU A 200 17.09 -15.06 -8.17
N ASN A 201 18.14 -15.59 -7.54
CA ASN A 201 19.35 -14.82 -7.24
C ASN A 201 20.09 -14.38 -8.51
N ARG A 202 20.10 -15.21 -9.57
CA ARG A 202 20.67 -14.82 -10.87
C ARG A 202 19.90 -13.66 -11.51
N LEU A 203 18.57 -13.71 -11.44
CA LEU A 203 17.71 -12.60 -11.90
C LEU A 203 17.92 -11.34 -11.05
N ALA A 204 18.15 -11.47 -9.74
CA ALA A 204 18.46 -10.35 -8.88
C ALA A 204 19.83 -9.70 -9.20
N ALA A 205 20.83 -10.52 -9.57
CA ALA A 205 22.16 -10.05 -9.94
C ALA A 205 22.20 -9.40 -11.34
N ASN A 206 21.31 -9.84 -12.25
CA ASN A 206 21.21 -9.34 -13.62
C ASN A 206 19.75 -9.03 -13.96
N PRO A 207 19.15 -8.01 -13.33
CA PRO A 207 17.77 -7.65 -13.62
C PRO A 207 17.66 -7.17 -15.06
N LYS A 208 16.60 -7.60 -15.73
CA LYS A 208 16.22 -7.19 -17.07
C LYS A 208 14.94 -6.37 -17.03
#